data_AF-A0A2M7RU44-F1
#
_entry.id   AF-A0A2M7RU44-F1
#
_cell.length_a   1.000
_cell.length_b   1.000
_cell.length_c   1.000
_cell.angle_alpha   90.00
_cell.angle_beta   90.00
_cell.angle_gamma   90.00
#
_symmetry.space_group_name_H-M   'P 1'
#
loop_
_entity.id
_entity.type
_entity.pdbx_description
1 polymer ?
#
loop_
_entity_poly.entity_id
_entity_poly.type
_entity_poly.pdbx_seq_one_letter_code
_entity_poly.pdbx_strand_id
1 'polypeptide(L)'
;GEIFMVQLNCYWNRDDRYYKKGGWKGTQELDGGTLFTQFSHFIDIMYWLFGDITNIQAKFKDFTHQNSTDFEDSGFVNFDFINGGMGCINYSTAVATQNLESSITIIGEKGSVKIGGQYMNEVEVCNINGYKMPKLAEANPPNDYGVYKGSAANHHFIIENVIDTIKGRTTATTNALEGLKVVEIIERIYALRDKSVMK
;
A
#
# COMPACT_ATOMS: atom_id res chain seq x y z
N GLY A 1 -1.99 -23.31 4.35
CA GLY A 1 -2.61 -23.96 3.19
C GLY A 1 -2.24 -23.15 1.98
N GLU A 2 -2.76 -23.51 0.82
CA GLU A 2 -2.53 -22.73 -0.40
C GLU A 2 -3.26 -21.39 -0.34
N ILE A 3 -2.61 -20.34 -0.85
CA ILE A 3 -3.23 -19.03 -1.07
C ILE A 3 -3.87 -19.05 -2.45
N PHE A 4 -5.15 -18.70 -2.53
CA PHE A 4 -5.88 -18.66 -3.79
C PHE A 4 -5.93 -17.24 -4.35
N MET A 5 -6.27 -16.27 -3.50
CA MET A 5 -6.49 -14.89 -3.94
C MET A 5 -6.14 -13.88 -2.85
N VAL A 6 -5.51 -12.77 -3.25
CA VAL A 6 -5.28 -11.60 -2.40
C VAL A 6 -5.79 -10.35 -3.09
N GLN A 7 -6.59 -9.54 -2.39
CA GLN A 7 -7.09 -8.27 -2.91
C GLN A 7 -6.71 -7.13 -1.99
N LEU A 8 -6.07 -6.11 -2.54
CA LEU A 8 -5.79 -4.84 -1.89
C LEU A 8 -6.67 -3.73 -2.47
N ASN A 9 -7.30 -2.95 -1.59
CA ASN A 9 -7.99 -1.72 -1.97
C ASN A 9 -7.42 -0.54 -1.18
N CYS A 10 -7.01 0.51 -1.88
CA CYS A 10 -6.44 1.72 -1.28
C CYS A 10 -7.12 2.97 -1.85
N TYR A 11 -8.07 3.52 -1.10
CA TYR A 11 -8.92 4.62 -1.57
C TYR A 11 -8.79 5.80 -0.62
N TRP A 12 -7.91 6.74 -0.99
CA TRP A 12 -7.60 7.93 -0.19
C TRP A 12 -8.01 9.22 -0.92
N ASN A 13 -8.23 10.30 -0.19
CA ASN A 13 -8.42 11.62 -0.77
C ASN A 13 -7.09 12.38 -0.75
N ARG A 14 -6.62 12.84 -1.91
CA ARG A 14 -5.51 13.80 -2.01
C ARG A 14 -5.87 14.86 -3.04
N ASP A 15 -6.43 15.98 -2.61
CA ASP A 15 -6.78 17.08 -3.51
C ASP A 15 -5.67 18.14 -3.58
N ASP A 16 -5.97 19.28 -4.22
CA ASP A 16 -5.06 20.43 -4.37
C ASP A 16 -4.52 20.98 -3.04
N ARG A 17 -5.17 20.67 -1.89
CA ARG A 17 -4.65 21.04 -0.57
C ARG A 17 -3.39 20.24 -0.24
N TYR A 18 -3.29 19.02 -0.75
CA TYR A 18 -2.12 18.14 -0.65
C TYR A 18 -1.08 18.46 -1.75
N TYR A 19 -1.52 18.52 -3.01
CA TYR A 19 -0.66 18.80 -4.18
C TYR A 19 -0.47 20.30 -4.41
N LYS A 20 0.34 20.93 -3.55
CA LYS A 20 0.59 22.38 -3.62
C LYS A 20 1.56 22.71 -4.76
N LYS A 21 1.21 23.73 -5.55
CA LYS A 21 2.09 24.29 -6.58
C LYS A 21 3.44 24.75 -5.99
N GLY A 22 4.52 24.46 -6.71
CA GLY A 22 5.89 24.81 -6.33
C GLY A 22 6.51 23.89 -5.27
N GLY A 23 5.82 22.82 -4.85
CA GLY A 23 6.37 21.75 -4.04
C GLY A 23 6.88 20.57 -4.88
N TRP A 24 7.41 19.55 -4.20
CA TRP A 24 7.85 18.30 -4.82
C TRP A 24 6.71 17.29 -5.00
N LYS A 25 5.64 17.42 -4.23
CA LYS A 25 4.47 16.54 -4.31
C LYS A 25 3.73 16.78 -5.62
N GLY A 26 3.39 15.71 -6.32
CA GLY A 26 2.76 15.72 -7.62
C GLY A 26 3.73 15.75 -8.80
N THR A 27 5.04 15.93 -8.57
CA THR A 27 6.01 15.93 -9.67
C THR A 27 6.54 14.53 -9.94
N GLN A 28 6.67 14.15 -11.21
CA GLN A 28 7.18 12.81 -11.54
C GLN A 28 8.63 12.62 -11.04
N GLU A 29 9.46 13.65 -11.10
CA GLU A 29 10.87 13.57 -10.73
C GLU A 29 11.10 13.32 -9.23
N LEU A 30 10.29 13.91 -8.36
CA LEU A 30 10.53 13.88 -6.91
C LEU A 30 9.49 13.06 -6.13
N ASP A 31 8.24 13.02 -6.61
CA ASP A 31 7.17 12.22 -6.01
C ASP A 31 7.10 10.81 -6.61
N GLY A 32 7.48 10.65 -7.88
CA GLY A 32 7.51 9.37 -8.61
C GLY A 32 6.13 8.85 -9.02
N GLY A 33 5.11 9.02 -8.18
CA GLY A 33 3.73 8.67 -8.49
C GLY A 33 2.91 8.19 -7.30
N THR A 34 1.65 7.89 -7.55
CA THR A 34 0.67 7.53 -6.53
C THR A 34 1.06 6.29 -5.71
N LEU A 35 1.60 5.24 -6.35
CA LEU A 35 2.05 4.01 -5.66
C LEU A 35 3.31 4.23 -4.84
N PHE A 36 4.26 5.07 -5.28
CA PHE A 36 5.48 5.33 -4.50
C PHE A 36 5.17 6.06 -3.19
N THR A 37 4.33 7.08 -3.25
CA THR A 37 4.16 7.99 -2.10
C THR A 37 2.93 7.69 -1.26
N GLN A 38 1.81 7.31 -1.86
CA GLN A 38 0.59 7.08 -1.09
C GLN A 38 0.45 5.63 -0.65
N PHE A 39 0.81 4.69 -1.52
CA PHE A 39 0.42 3.29 -1.34
C PHE A 39 1.56 2.28 -1.28
N SER A 40 2.81 2.73 -1.16
CA SER A 40 3.99 1.84 -1.10
C SER A 40 3.95 0.88 0.08
N HIS A 41 3.44 1.31 1.23
CA HIS A 41 3.23 0.44 2.39
C HIS A 41 2.25 -0.72 2.13
N PHE A 42 1.29 -0.56 1.22
CA PHE A 42 0.38 -1.64 0.85
C PHE A 42 1.02 -2.62 -0.13
N ILE A 43 1.88 -2.12 -1.03
CA ILE A 43 2.72 -2.98 -1.86
C ILE A 43 3.71 -3.77 -0.98
N ASP A 44 4.30 -3.11 0.01
CA ASP A 44 5.22 -3.69 0.97
C ASP A 44 4.57 -4.82 1.78
N ILE A 45 3.41 -4.58 2.42
CA ILE A 45 2.76 -5.65 3.20
C ILE A 45 2.34 -6.84 2.33
N MET A 46 1.92 -6.62 1.08
CA MET A 46 1.63 -7.69 0.14
C MET A 46 2.89 -8.49 -0.19
N TYR A 47 3.98 -7.81 -0.55
CA TYR A 47 5.25 -8.46 -0.82
C TYR A 47 5.77 -9.23 0.40
N TRP A 48 5.67 -8.64 1.59
CA TRP A 48 6.11 -9.26 2.83
C TRP A 48 5.35 -10.54 3.16
N LEU A 49 4.03 -10.57 2.91
CA LEU A 49 3.18 -11.72 3.23
C LEU A 49 3.17 -12.82 2.15
N PHE A 50 3.21 -12.43 0.87
CA PHE A 50 2.95 -13.35 -0.25
C PHE A 50 4.12 -13.48 -1.23
N GLY A 51 5.12 -12.61 -1.10
CA GLY A 51 6.30 -12.60 -1.95
C GLY A 51 6.10 -11.82 -3.24
N ASP A 52 6.98 -12.11 -4.19
CA ASP A 52 7.11 -11.37 -5.45
C ASP A 52 6.00 -11.74 -6.47
N ILE A 53 5.79 -10.86 -7.46
CA ILE A 53 4.70 -10.94 -8.44
C ILE A 53 5.22 -11.09 -9.88
N THR A 54 4.37 -11.63 -10.75
CA THR A 54 4.60 -11.79 -12.19
C THR A 54 3.28 -11.67 -12.97
N ASN A 55 3.33 -11.76 -14.31
CA ASN A 55 2.16 -11.71 -15.19
C ASN A 55 1.25 -10.49 -14.94
N ILE A 56 1.87 -9.31 -14.80
CA ILE A 56 1.20 -8.09 -14.39
C ILE A 56 0.37 -7.53 -15.56
N GLN A 57 -0.87 -7.16 -15.27
CA GLN A 57 -1.75 -6.39 -16.15
C GLN A 57 -2.26 -5.18 -15.39
N ALA A 58 -2.21 -4.00 -16.01
CA ALA A 58 -2.59 -2.77 -15.34
C ALA A 58 -3.38 -1.82 -16.24
N LYS A 59 -4.24 -1.01 -15.62
CA LYS A 59 -4.92 0.14 -16.23
C LYS A 59 -4.76 1.35 -15.33
N PHE A 60 -4.44 2.48 -15.94
CA PHE A 60 -4.17 3.74 -15.24
C PHE A 60 -5.06 4.85 -15.78
N LYS A 61 -5.53 5.73 -14.89
CA LYS A 61 -6.29 6.93 -15.23
C LYS A 61 -6.00 8.06 -14.25
N ASP A 62 -5.96 9.26 -14.81
CA ASP A 62 -6.02 10.52 -14.06
C ASP A 62 -7.42 11.09 -14.24
N PHE A 63 -8.20 11.12 -13.16
CA PHE A 63 -9.60 11.57 -13.16
C PHE A 63 -9.75 13.00 -12.64
N THR A 64 -8.99 13.40 -11.64
CA THR A 64 -9.17 14.68 -10.94
C THR A 64 -7.90 15.52 -10.79
N HIS A 65 -6.72 14.98 -11.08
CA HIS A 65 -5.44 15.64 -10.78
C HIS A 65 -4.69 16.16 -12.02
N GLN A 66 -5.38 16.30 -13.15
CA GLN A 66 -4.77 16.76 -14.40
C GLN A 66 -4.13 18.16 -14.28
N ASN A 67 -4.50 18.98 -13.29
CA ASN A 67 -3.89 20.30 -13.11
C ASN A 67 -2.92 20.38 -11.92
N SER A 68 -2.69 19.25 -11.25
CA SER A 68 -2.06 19.18 -9.92
C SER A 68 -0.94 18.15 -9.84
N THR A 69 -0.93 17.12 -10.70
CA THR A 69 0.10 16.08 -10.76
C THR A 69 0.55 15.79 -12.19
N ASP A 70 1.76 15.23 -12.32
CA ASP A 70 2.35 14.79 -13.60
C ASP A 70 2.02 13.32 -13.93
N PHE A 71 1.23 12.65 -13.08
CA PHE A 71 0.95 11.21 -13.13
C PHE A 71 -0.52 10.89 -12.80
N GLU A 72 -0.89 9.62 -12.90
CA GLU A 72 -2.23 9.08 -12.63
C GLU A 72 -2.63 9.15 -11.16
N ASP A 73 -3.92 9.37 -10.92
CA ASP A 73 -4.49 9.33 -9.58
C ASP A 73 -5.10 7.97 -9.22
N SER A 74 -5.33 7.10 -10.21
CA SER A 74 -6.08 5.86 -10.04
C SER A 74 -5.56 4.73 -10.92
N GLY A 75 -5.63 3.50 -10.40
CA GLY A 75 -5.23 2.31 -11.15
C GLY A 75 -5.85 1.01 -10.66
N PHE A 76 -5.93 0.07 -11.61
CA PHE A 76 -6.28 -1.33 -11.39
C PHE A 76 -5.10 -2.19 -11.84
N VAL A 77 -4.59 -3.04 -10.96
CA VAL A 77 -3.44 -3.93 -11.24
C VAL A 77 -3.82 -5.35 -10.85
N ASN A 78 -3.65 -6.31 -11.76
CA ASN A 78 -3.82 -7.74 -11.50
C ASN A 78 -2.53 -8.48 -11.83
N PHE A 79 -2.21 -9.55 -11.10
CA PHE A 79 -0.94 -10.28 -11.24
C PHE A 79 -1.06 -11.69 -10.64
N ASP A 80 -0.06 -12.52 -10.93
CA ASP A 80 0.16 -13.81 -10.28
C ASP A 80 1.28 -13.67 -9.23
N PHE A 81 1.16 -14.38 -8.10
CA PHE A 81 2.28 -14.50 -7.17
C PHE A 81 3.25 -15.58 -7.66
N ILE A 82 4.56 -15.35 -7.51
CA ILE A 82 5.57 -16.36 -7.88
C ILE A 82 5.36 -17.67 -7.09
N ASN A 83 4.93 -17.56 -5.83
CA ASN A 83 4.72 -18.71 -4.94
C ASN A 83 3.30 -19.29 -4.96
N GLY A 84 2.47 -18.90 -5.95
CA GLY A 84 1.13 -19.43 -6.15
C GLY A 84 0.01 -18.52 -5.65
N GLY A 85 -1.15 -18.66 -6.29
CA GLY A 85 -2.28 -17.73 -6.14
C GLY A 85 -2.15 -16.51 -7.04
N MET A 86 -3.21 -15.70 -7.07
CA MET A 86 -3.28 -14.45 -7.83
C MET A 86 -3.71 -13.30 -6.95
N GLY A 87 -3.47 -12.07 -7.40
CA GLY A 87 -3.90 -10.92 -6.65
C GLY A 87 -4.22 -9.70 -7.49
N CYS A 88 -4.80 -8.72 -6.82
CA CYS A 88 -5.04 -7.42 -7.40
C CYS A 88 -4.81 -6.29 -6.39
N ILE A 89 -4.44 -5.12 -6.94
CA ILE A 89 -4.34 -3.85 -6.24
C ILE A 89 -5.23 -2.86 -6.97
N ASN A 90 -6.20 -2.33 -6.24
CA ASN A 90 -7.06 -1.25 -6.70
C ASN A 90 -6.72 -0.01 -5.88
N TYR A 91 -6.38 1.09 -6.54
CA TYR A 91 -6.02 2.31 -5.83
C TYR A 91 -6.61 3.55 -6.48
N SER A 92 -6.89 4.54 -5.64
CA SER A 92 -7.27 5.88 -6.08
C SER A 92 -6.97 6.92 -5.02
N THR A 93 -6.41 8.05 -5.44
CA THR A 93 -6.34 9.29 -4.67
C THR A 93 -7.46 10.28 -4.98
N ALA A 94 -8.29 9.97 -5.98
CA ALA A 94 -9.41 10.80 -6.45
C ALA A 94 -10.69 10.63 -5.62
N VAL A 95 -10.60 9.97 -4.46
CA VAL A 95 -11.75 9.79 -3.57
C VAL A 95 -12.25 11.14 -3.09
N ALA A 96 -13.55 11.37 -3.14
CA ALA A 96 -14.14 12.64 -2.72
C ALA A 96 -14.05 12.84 -1.20
N THR A 97 -13.73 14.08 -0.79
CA THR A 97 -13.85 14.67 0.56
C THR A 97 -13.03 14.07 1.71
N GLN A 98 -12.82 12.75 1.75
CA GLN A 98 -12.12 12.04 2.83
C GLN A 98 -11.53 10.70 2.35
N ASN A 99 -10.61 10.13 3.12
CA ASN A 99 -10.16 8.76 2.87
C ASN A 99 -11.34 7.79 3.04
N LEU A 100 -11.44 6.80 2.17
CA LEU A 100 -12.53 5.82 2.18
C LEU A 100 -12.10 4.50 2.81
N GLU A 101 -11.03 3.88 2.30
CA GLU A 101 -10.69 2.51 2.68
C GLU A 101 -9.20 2.23 2.51
N SER A 102 -8.70 1.36 3.37
CA SER A 102 -7.47 0.61 3.15
C SER A 102 -7.68 -0.81 3.65
N SER A 103 -7.72 -1.77 2.73
CA SER A 103 -8.05 -3.15 3.09
C SER A 103 -7.19 -4.17 2.35
N ILE A 104 -7.04 -5.32 3.01
CA ILE A 104 -6.48 -6.53 2.43
C ILE A 104 -7.45 -7.68 2.71
N THR A 105 -7.81 -8.40 1.65
CA THR A 105 -8.62 -9.62 1.72
C THR A 105 -7.78 -10.79 1.23
N ILE A 106 -7.75 -11.86 2.01
CA ILE A 106 -6.95 -13.05 1.77
C ILE A 106 -7.90 -14.24 1.74
N ILE A 107 -7.89 -14.99 0.64
CA ILE A 107 -8.63 -16.24 0.47
C ILE A 107 -7.63 -17.37 0.31
N GLY A 108 -7.73 -18.39 1.15
CA GLY A 108 -6.91 -19.58 1.06
C GLY A 108 -7.69 -20.86 1.34
N GLU A 109 -7.01 -21.97 1.11
CA GLU A 109 -7.51 -23.34 1.25
C GLU A 109 -8.18 -23.61 2.62
N LYS A 110 -7.65 -23.00 3.68
CA LYS A 110 -8.06 -23.27 5.07
C LYS A 110 -8.88 -22.14 5.68
N GLY A 111 -9.30 -21.15 4.90
CA GLY A 111 -10.09 -20.03 5.39
C GLY A 111 -9.76 -18.70 4.73
N SER A 112 -10.36 -17.65 5.26
CA SER A 112 -10.26 -16.28 4.74
C SER A 112 -10.09 -15.26 5.86
N VAL A 113 -9.32 -14.21 5.56
CA VAL A 113 -9.10 -13.08 6.45
C VAL A 113 -9.37 -11.79 5.68
N LYS A 114 -10.03 -10.83 6.32
CA LYS A 114 -10.15 -9.46 5.82
C LYS A 114 -9.75 -8.50 6.92
N ILE A 115 -8.78 -7.65 6.60
CA ILE A 115 -8.41 -6.50 7.43
C ILE A 115 -8.85 -5.26 6.64
N GLY A 116 -9.61 -4.38 7.26
CA GLY A 116 -10.17 -3.19 6.65
C GLY A 116 -10.16 -1.98 7.58
N GLY A 117 -11.18 -1.14 7.45
CA GLY A 117 -11.17 0.22 8.00
C GLY A 117 -10.44 1.24 7.10
N GLN A 118 -10.39 2.49 7.54
CA GLN A 118 -9.82 3.59 6.75
C GLN A 118 -8.29 3.46 6.58
N TYR A 119 -7.61 2.77 7.51
CA TYR A 119 -6.16 2.62 7.55
C TYR A 119 -5.71 1.17 7.78
N MET A 120 -6.52 0.18 7.38
CA MET A 120 -6.24 -1.24 7.61
C MET A 120 -6.06 -1.57 9.11
N ASN A 121 -6.93 -1.00 9.94
CA ASN A 121 -6.84 -0.96 11.40
C ASN A 121 -7.82 -1.93 12.10
N GLU A 122 -8.67 -2.62 11.35
CA GLU A 122 -9.72 -3.48 11.89
C GLU A 122 -9.72 -4.84 11.22
N VAL A 123 -9.74 -5.92 12.01
CA VAL A 123 -9.98 -7.26 11.46
C VAL A 123 -11.49 -7.44 11.31
N GLU A 124 -11.98 -7.31 10.08
CA GLU A 124 -13.40 -7.45 9.75
C GLU A 124 -13.82 -8.92 9.69
N VAL A 125 -12.94 -9.77 9.16
CA VAL A 125 -13.18 -11.21 9.02
C VAL A 125 -11.92 -11.97 9.41
N CYS A 126 -12.08 -12.97 10.27
CA CYS A 126 -11.06 -13.98 10.52
C CYS A 126 -11.75 -15.35 10.64
N ASN A 127 -11.93 -16.01 9.51
CA ASN A 127 -12.54 -17.33 9.44
C ASN A 127 -11.51 -18.35 8.96
N ILE A 128 -10.82 -19.00 9.89
CA ILE A 128 -9.78 -19.98 9.59
C ILE A 128 -10.12 -21.29 10.31
N ASN A 129 -10.04 -22.40 9.59
CA ASN A 129 -10.37 -23.72 10.10
C ASN A 129 -9.51 -24.06 11.33
N GLY A 130 -10.15 -24.33 12.46
CA GLY A 130 -9.48 -24.68 13.72
C GLY A 130 -8.76 -23.53 14.41
N TYR A 131 -8.96 -22.28 13.96
CA TYR A 131 -8.37 -21.10 14.58
C TYR A 131 -9.44 -20.16 15.10
N LYS A 132 -9.30 -19.78 16.38
CA LYS A 132 -10.14 -18.77 17.01
C LYS A 132 -9.32 -17.50 17.15
N MET A 133 -9.78 -16.43 16.50
CA MET A 133 -9.13 -15.12 16.58
C MET A 133 -9.03 -14.67 18.05
N PRO A 134 -7.84 -14.27 18.53
CA PRO A 134 -7.70 -13.71 19.87
C PRO A 134 -8.39 -12.35 19.96
N LYS A 135 -8.65 -11.89 21.18
CA LYS A 135 -9.02 -10.50 21.40
C LYS A 135 -7.78 -9.63 21.17
N LEU A 136 -7.81 -8.81 20.13
CA LEU A 136 -6.75 -7.86 19.82
C LEU A 136 -6.93 -6.59 20.65
N ALA A 137 -5.81 -5.91 20.93
CA ALA A 137 -5.85 -4.56 21.48
C ALA A 137 -6.36 -3.58 20.41
N GLU A 138 -6.87 -2.42 20.84
CA GLU A 138 -7.24 -1.36 19.91
C GLU A 138 -6.01 -0.85 19.15
N ALA A 139 -6.20 -0.55 17.87
CA ALA A 139 -5.15 0.06 17.06
C ALA A 139 -4.85 1.48 17.56
N ASN A 140 -3.58 1.88 17.45
CA ASN A 140 -3.19 3.27 17.70
C ASN A 140 -3.96 4.22 16.75
N PRO A 141 -4.28 5.45 17.18
CA PRO A 141 -4.92 6.42 16.32
C PRO A 141 -4.04 6.75 15.09
N PRO A 142 -4.66 7.15 13.96
CA PRO A 142 -3.92 7.56 12.78
C PRO A 142 -3.09 8.83 13.05
N ASN A 143 -2.03 9.02 12.27
CA ASN A 143 -1.27 10.27 12.33
C ASN A 143 -2.12 11.43 11.78
N ASP A 144 -2.18 12.53 12.54
CA ASP A 144 -2.91 13.74 12.15
C ASP A 144 -1.94 14.83 11.68
N TYR A 145 -2.01 15.18 10.40
CA TYR A 145 -1.22 16.24 9.78
C TYR A 145 -2.04 17.53 9.58
N GLY A 146 -3.17 17.66 10.27
CA GLY A 146 -4.11 18.76 10.20
C GLY A 146 -5.05 18.65 9.00
N VAL A 147 -4.53 18.89 7.79
CA VAL A 147 -5.36 18.93 6.56
C VAL A 147 -5.66 17.54 5.99
N TYR A 148 -4.90 16.52 6.38
CA TYR A 148 -5.14 15.13 6.05
C TYR A 148 -4.63 14.22 7.19
N LYS A 149 -5.11 12.98 7.19
CA LYS A 149 -4.68 11.92 8.12
C LYS A 149 -3.92 10.84 7.37
N GLY A 150 -2.88 10.29 8.01
CA GLY A 150 -2.04 9.21 7.50
C GLY A 150 -2.10 7.96 8.37
N SER A 151 -1.48 6.87 7.90
CA SER A 151 -1.48 5.56 8.58
C SER A 151 -0.70 5.57 9.91
N ALA A 152 -0.64 4.40 10.56
CA ALA A 152 -0.33 4.18 11.98
C ALA A 152 0.95 4.84 12.54
N ALA A 153 0.89 5.20 13.82
CA ALA A 153 1.95 5.87 14.57
C ALA A 153 3.02 4.91 15.17
N ASN A 154 3.70 4.12 14.32
CA ASN A 154 4.62 3.08 14.78
C ASN A 154 6.12 3.37 14.58
N HIS A 155 6.48 4.60 14.14
CA HIS A 155 7.86 4.98 13.82
C HIS A 155 8.85 4.77 14.97
N HIS A 156 8.41 4.90 16.23
CA HIS A 156 9.27 4.72 17.39
C HIS A 156 9.84 3.30 17.50
N PHE A 157 9.09 2.27 17.10
CA PHE A 157 9.59 0.89 17.06
C PHE A 157 10.69 0.69 16.03
N ILE A 158 10.58 1.34 14.86
CA ILE A 158 11.61 1.27 13.82
C ILE A 158 12.87 2.01 14.27
N ILE A 159 12.73 3.18 14.89
CA ILE A 159 13.86 3.94 15.44
C ILE A 159 14.56 3.14 16.54
N GLU A 160 13.80 2.50 17.44
CA GLU A 160 14.33 1.62 18.47
C GLU A 160 15.09 0.43 17.86
N ASN A 161 14.54 -0.23 16.84
CA ASN A 161 15.23 -1.31 16.13
C ASN A 161 16.56 -0.84 15.50
N VAL A 162 16.59 0.36 14.90
CA VAL A 162 17.83 0.94 14.36
C VAL A 162 18.86 1.15 15.48
N ILE A 163 18.46 1.75 16.60
CA ILE A 163 19.34 1.98 17.75
C ILE A 163 19.89 0.65 18.28
N ASP A 164 19.03 -0.34 18.44
CA ASP A 164 19.39 -1.65 18.97
C ASP A 164 20.30 -2.42 18.01
N THR A 165 20.09 -2.28 16.70
CA THR A 165 20.95 -2.87 15.67
C THR A 165 22.35 -2.25 15.71
N ILE A 166 22.45 -0.92 15.78
CA ILE A 166 23.73 -0.21 15.91
C ILE A 166 24.47 -0.60 17.20
N LYS A 167 23.73 -0.90 18.28
CA LYS A 167 24.27 -1.36 19.56
C LYS A 167 24.54 -2.87 19.60
N GLY A 168 24.31 -3.61 18.52
CA GLY A 168 24.54 -5.05 18.45
C GLY A 168 23.58 -5.90 19.30
N ARG A 169 22.41 -5.37 19.67
CA ARG A 169 21.41 -6.08 20.47
C ARG A 169 20.43 -6.89 19.62
N THR A 170 20.26 -6.49 18.37
CA THR A 170 19.35 -7.11 17.41
C THR A 170 19.86 -6.88 15.98
N THR A 171 19.07 -7.29 14.99
CA THR A 171 19.30 -7.03 13.57
C THR A 171 18.23 -6.09 13.02
N ALA A 172 18.54 -5.41 11.91
CA ALA A 172 17.59 -4.56 11.21
C ALA A 172 16.37 -5.38 10.76
N THR A 173 15.17 -4.97 11.18
CA THR A 173 13.92 -5.66 10.81
C THR A 173 13.49 -5.40 9.38
N THR A 174 14.00 -4.34 8.77
CA THR A 174 13.80 -4.00 7.36
C THR A 174 15.13 -3.56 6.79
N ASN A 175 15.64 -4.29 5.80
CA ASN A 175 16.91 -3.99 5.17
C ASN A 175 16.72 -3.35 3.78
N ALA A 176 17.82 -2.82 3.22
CA ALA A 176 17.79 -2.13 1.93
C ALA A 176 17.37 -3.04 0.76
N LEU A 177 17.63 -4.35 0.82
CA LEU A 177 17.24 -5.30 -0.22
C LEU A 177 15.72 -5.54 -0.21
N GLU A 178 15.11 -5.59 0.97
CA GLU A 178 13.65 -5.68 1.11
C GLU A 178 12.99 -4.40 0.57
N GLY A 179 13.51 -3.23 0.94
CA GLY A 179 13.02 -1.96 0.39
C GLY A 179 13.17 -1.86 -1.13
N LEU A 180 14.30 -2.35 -1.67
CA LEU A 180 14.55 -2.39 -3.12
C LEU A 180 13.48 -3.22 -3.84
N LYS A 181 13.02 -4.32 -3.25
CA LYS A 181 12.00 -5.17 -3.87
C LYS A 181 10.65 -4.47 -4.02
N VAL A 182 10.26 -3.65 -3.04
CA VAL A 182 9.02 -2.84 -3.14
C VAL A 182 9.14 -1.84 -4.28
N VAL A 183 10.28 -1.16 -4.40
CA VAL A 183 10.57 -0.23 -5.51
C VAL A 183 10.53 -0.97 -6.85
N GLU A 184 11.18 -2.12 -6.97
CA GLU A 184 11.20 -2.95 -8.18
C GLU A 184 9.79 -3.40 -8.61
N ILE A 185 8.92 -3.75 -7.66
CA ILE A 185 7.52 -4.11 -7.95
C ILE A 185 6.78 -2.90 -8.53
N ILE A 186 6.89 -1.73 -7.90
CA ILE A 186 6.22 -0.51 -8.37
C ILE A 186 6.73 -0.12 -9.77
N GLU A 187 8.04 -0.17 -10.00
CA GLU A 187 8.64 0.09 -11.32
C GLU A 187 8.10 -0.86 -12.39
N ARG A 188 7.98 -2.17 -12.10
CA ARG A 188 7.39 -3.14 -13.06
C ARG A 188 5.92 -2.88 -13.35
N ILE A 189 5.15 -2.41 -12.36
CA ILE A 189 3.76 -1.97 -12.58
C ILE A 189 3.75 -0.73 -13.48
N TYR A 190 4.58 0.26 -13.18
CA TYR A 190 4.64 1.53 -13.92
C TYR A 190 5.26 1.41 -15.30
N ALA A 191 6.05 0.37 -15.57
CA ALA A 191 6.50 0.04 -16.92
C ALA A 191 5.33 -0.28 -17.88
N LEU A 192 4.15 -0.63 -17.34
CA LEU A 192 2.92 -0.85 -18.12
C LEU A 192 2.09 0.43 -18.32
N ARG A 193 2.52 1.56 -17.74
CA ARG A 193 1.80 2.82 -17.81
C ARG A 193 1.96 3.43 -19.21
N ASP A 194 0.84 3.83 -19.79
CA ASP A 194 0.85 4.59 -21.04
C ASP A 194 1.40 6.00 -20.78
N LYS A 195 2.20 6.51 -21.72
CA LYS A 195 2.65 7.91 -21.72
C LYS A 195 1.49 8.90 -21.71
N SER A 196 0.30 8.51 -22.18
CA SER A 196 -0.90 9.36 -22.18
C SER A 196 -1.37 9.80 -20.77
N VAL A 197 -0.91 9.14 -19.71
CA VAL A 197 -1.20 9.51 -18.31
C VAL A 197 0.01 10.11 -17.59
N MET A 198 1.05 10.52 -18.32
CA MET A 198 2.22 11.24 -17.81
C MET A 198 2.33 12.62 -18.46
N LYS A 199 2.95 13.60 -17.78
CA LYS A 199 3.10 15.00 -18.27
C LYS A 199 4.53 15.47 -18.31
#